data_AF-A0A9W3SZU5-F1
#
_entry.id   AF-A0A9W3SZU5-F1
#
_cell.length_a   1.000
_cell.length_b   1.000
_cell.length_c   1.000
_cell.angle_alpha   90.00
_cell.angle_beta   90.00
_cell.angle_gamma   90.00
#
_symmetry.space_group_name_H-M   'P 1'
#
loop_
_entity.id
_entity.type
_entity.pdbx_description
1 polymer ?
#
loop_
_entity_poly.entity_id
_entity_poly.type
_entity_poly.pdbx_seq_one_letter_code
_entity_poly.pdbx_strand_id
1 'polypeptide(L)'
;MNTKNRLKILSDDEIHRLYSRPIFTHQERVQYFTLSHVEKEVLHTLRSIKSKVYFILQLGYFKSKQLFFQFKLSEVKEDIQYILKIYFKNESFGDFESIDKKTRSTHKKLILKISNYRICDLVKKNWNTN
;
A
#
# COMPACT_ATOMS: atom_id res chain seq x y z
N MET A 1 14.40 -22.74 33.70
CA MET A 1 15.35 -22.06 32.80
C MET A 1 15.26 -22.68 31.41
N ASN A 2 14.78 -21.93 30.41
CA ASN A 2 15.13 -22.14 28.99
C ASN A 2 14.78 -20.83 28.24
N THR A 3 15.69 -19.85 28.31
CA THR A 3 15.56 -18.58 27.61
C THR A 3 15.84 -18.84 26.14
N LYS A 4 14.75 -19.03 25.38
CA LYS A 4 14.77 -19.12 23.91
C LYS A 4 15.53 -17.94 23.34
N ASN A 5 16.78 -18.17 22.93
CA ASN A 5 17.59 -17.26 22.13
C ASN A 5 16.83 -16.98 20.83
N ARG A 6 16.03 -15.91 20.81
CA ARG A 6 15.47 -15.36 19.58
C ARG A 6 16.63 -14.73 18.84
N LEU A 7 17.10 -15.38 17.79
CA LEU A 7 18.06 -14.80 16.85
C LEU A 7 17.50 -13.46 16.35
N LYS A 8 18.10 -12.35 16.78
CA LYS A 8 17.80 -11.01 16.29
C LYS A 8 18.59 -10.83 15.00
N ILE A 9 18.05 -11.36 13.89
CA ILE A 9 18.72 -11.39 12.56
C ILE A 9 18.84 -9.98 11.98
N LEU A 10 17.95 -9.06 12.39
CA LEU A 10 17.92 -7.67 11.94
C LEU A 10 17.97 -6.75 13.15
N SER A 11 18.79 -5.71 13.07
CA SER A 11 18.77 -4.58 14.00
C SER A 11 17.44 -3.83 13.90
N ASP A 12 17.11 -3.04 14.93
CA ASP A 12 15.85 -2.28 14.93
C ASP A 12 15.81 -1.25 13.79
N ASP A 13 16.98 -0.72 13.38
CA ASP A 13 17.13 0.16 12.23
C ASP A 13 16.89 -0.57 10.89
N GLU A 14 17.36 -1.81 10.75
CA GLU A 14 17.09 -2.62 9.57
C GLU A 14 15.61 -3.00 9.46
N ILE A 15 14.98 -3.32 10.59
CA ILE A 15 13.52 -3.55 10.66
C ILE A 15 12.78 -2.28 10.23
N HIS A 16 13.18 -1.12 10.76
CA HIS A 16 12.54 0.14 10.40
C HIS A 16 12.73 0.46 8.90
N ARG A 17 13.94 0.29 8.36
CA ARG A 17 14.21 0.51 6.92
C ARG A 17 13.40 -0.42 6.04
N LEU A 18 13.21 -1.68 6.42
CA LEU A 18 12.50 -2.67 5.62
C LEU A 18 10.98 -2.50 5.74
N TYR A 19 10.44 -2.39 6.95
CA TYR A 19 9.00 -2.46 7.22
C TYR A 19 8.29 -1.13 7.41
N SER A 20 9.00 0.00 7.41
CA SER A 20 8.34 1.31 7.49
C SER A 20 7.76 1.75 6.15
N ARG A 21 6.68 2.54 6.23
CA ARG A 21 6.07 3.18 5.07
C ARG A 21 7.13 3.96 4.28
N PRO A 22 7.16 3.87 2.94
CA PRO A 22 8.04 4.68 2.14
C PRO A 22 7.80 6.18 2.37
N ILE A 23 8.89 6.95 2.37
CA ILE A 23 8.87 8.41 2.27
C ILE A 23 9.50 8.73 0.92
N PHE A 24 8.69 8.96 -0.10
CA PHE A 24 9.19 9.09 -1.46
C PHE A 24 9.82 10.46 -1.73
N THR A 25 10.97 10.42 -2.38
CA THR A 25 11.55 11.55 -3.13
C THR A 25 10.69 11.87 -4.36
N HIS A 26 10.94 13.01 -5.01
CA HIS A 26 10.23 13.37 -6.24
C HIS A 26 10.38 12.31 -7.35
N GLN A 27 11.60 11.78 -7.55
CA GLN A 27 11.88 10.76 -8.54
C GLN A 27 11.12 9.45 -8.24
N GLU A 28 11.08 9.04 -6.96
CA GLU A 28 10.33 7.86 -6.56
C GLU A 28 8.81 8.04 -6.74
N ARG A 29 8.27 9.25 -6.52
CA ARG A 29 6.86 9.55 -6.82
C ARG A 29 6.56 9.36 -8.31
N VAL A 30 7.43 9.87 -9.18
CA VAL A 30 7.32 9.68 -10.63
C VAL A 30 7.33 8.19 -10.97
N GLN A 31 8.27 7.44 -10.40
CA GLN A 31 8.41 6.01 -10.68
C GLN A 31 7.22 5.19 -10.16
N TYR A 32 6.87 5.32 -8.88
CA TYR A 32 5.94 4.40 -8.22
C TYR A 32 4.47 4.82 -8.33
N PHE A 33 4.17 6.10 -8.51
CA PHE A 33 2.79 6.55 -8.76
C PHE A 33 2.40 6.61 -10.23
N THR A 34 3.30 6.29 -11.16
CA THR A 34 2.92 6.11 -12.57
C THR A 34 2.04 4.88 -12.72
N LEU A 35 0.85 5.08 -13.31
CA LEU A 35 -0.13 4.03 -13.55
C LEU A 35 -0.04 3.47 -14.97
N SER A 36 0.03 2.15 -15.08
CA SER A 36 -0.19 1.39 -16.32
C SER A 36 -1.65 1.49 -16.77
N HIS A 37 -1.92 1.04 -18.00
CA HIS A 37 -3.28 1.03 -18.53
C HIS A 37 -4.26 0.22 -17.66
N VAL A 38 -3.87 -0.99 -17.24
CA VAL A 38 -4.72 -1.85 -16.39
C VAL A 38 -5.01 -1.21 -15.03
N GLU A 39 -4.02 -0.50 -14.45
CA GLU A 39 -4.20 0.20 -13.17
C GLU A 39 -5.15 1.40 -13.30
N LYS A 40 -5.11 2.11 -14.44
CA LYS A 40 -6.06 3.19 -14.75
C LYS A 40 -7.48 2.65 -14.90
N GLU A 41 -7.68 1.53 -15.58
CA GLU A 41 -9.00 0.90 -15.69
C GLU A 41 -9.61 0.59 -14.32
N VAL A 42 -8.80 0.02 -13.41
CA VAL A 42 -9.25 -0.20 -12.02
C VAL A 42 -9.55 1.11 -11.30
N LEU A 43 -8.71 2.14 -11.46
CA LEU A 43 -8.93 3.46 -10.89
C LEU A 43 -10.28 4.06 -11.31
N HIS A 44 -10.68 3.87 -12.57
CA HIS A 44 -11.96 4.37 -13.10
C HIS A 44 -13.19 3.70 -12.48
N THR A 45 -13.06 2.49 -11.95
CA THR A 45 -14.15 1.80 -11.23
C THR A 45 -14.45 2.40 -9.85
N LEU A 46 -13.51 3.17 -9.28
CA LEU A 46 -13.65 3.77 -7.97
C LEU A 46 -14.46 5.07 -8.06
N ARG A 47 -15.40 5.28 -7.14
CA ARG A 47 -16.37 6.39 -7.22
C ARG A 47 -15.80 7.75 -6.78
N SER A 48 -15.16 7.82 -5.62
CA SER A 48 -14.71 9.11 -5.05
C SER A 48 -13.23 9.40 -5.35
N ILE A 49 -12.89 10.68 -5.50
CA ILE A 49 -11.49 11.16 -5.65
C ILE A 49 -10.65 10.67 -4.47
N LYS A 50 -11.20 10.79 -3.24
CA LYS A 50 -10.56 10.30 -2.01
C LYS A 50 -10.20 8.81 -2.11
N SER A 51 -11.13 7.98 -2.59
CA SER A 51 -10.86 6.55 -2.83
C SER A 51 -9.82 6.32 -3.92
N LYS A 52 -9.87 7.09 -5.02
CA LYS A 52 -8.92 6.97 -6.13
C LYS A 52 -7.49 7.31 -5.71
N VAL A 53 -7.29 8.45 -5.05
CA VAL A 53 -5.99 8.84 -4.52
C VAL A 53 -5.49 7.83 -3.49
N TYR A 54 -6.35 7.37 -2.58
CA TYR A 54 -5.94 6.36 -1.59
C TYR A 54 -5.53 5.04 -2.25
N PHE A 55 -6.20 4.63 -3.31
CA PHE A 55 -5.81 3.47 -4.12
C PHE A 55 -4.42 3.66 -4.74
N ILE A 56 -4.14 4.83 -5.33
CA ILE A 56 -2.83 5.14 -5.93
C ILE A 56 -1.72 5.13 -4.87
N LEU A 57 -1.98 5.68 -3.67
CA LEU A 57 -1.02 5.62 -2.55
C LEU A 57 -0.69 4.18 -2.17
N GLN A 58 -1.72 3.35 -1.94
CA GLN A 58 -1.54 1.95 -1.58
C GLN A 58 -0.80 1.18 -2.67
N LEU A 59 -1.15 1.41 -3.94
CA LEU A 59 -0.50 0.78 -5.08
C LEU A 59 0.96 1.19 -5.22
N GLY A 60 1.28 2.49 -5.09
CA GLY A 60 2.65 2.97 -5.20
C GLY A 60 3.55 2.45 -4.08
N TYR A 61 3.06 2.43 -2.84
CA TYR A 61 3.81 1.84 -1.73
C TYR A 61 3.93 0.31 -1.85
N PHE A 62 2.91 -0.35 -2.40
CA PHE A 62 2.99 -1.78 -2.70
C PHE A 62 4.02 -2.05 -3.81
N LYS A 63 4.09 -1.24 -4.87
CA LYS A 63 5.12 -1.39 -5.92
C LYS A 63 6.54 -1.29 -5.36
N SER A 64 6.79 -0.39 -4.41
CA SER A 64 8.14 -0.19 -3.87
C SER A 64 8.56 -1.24 -2.85
N LYS A 65 7.63 -1.72 -2.01
CA LYS A 65 7.97 -2.61 -0.88
C LYS A 65 7.24 -3.95 -0.83
N GLN A 66 6.26 -4.19 -1.71
CA GLN A 66 5.38 -5.37 -1.70
C GLN A 66 4.64 -5.56 -0.36
N LEU A 67 4.40 -4.44 0.35
CA LEU A 67 3.75 -4.39 1.66
C LEU A 67 2.57 -3.41 1.64
N PHE A 68 1.60 -3.65 2.52
CA PHE A 68 0.47 -2.74 2.75
C PHE A 68 0.68 -1.99 4.05
N PHE A 69 0.54 -0.67 4.00
CA PHE A 69 0.78 0.22 5.15
C PHE A 69 -0.52 0.83 5.66
N GLN A 70 -0.67 0.86 6.98
CA GLN A 70 -1.69 1.66 7.66
C GLN A 70 -1.07 3.01 8.00
N PHE A 71 -1.72 4.09 7.57
CA PHE A 71 -1.27 5.46 7.81
C PHE A 71 -2.47 6.39 7.83
N LYS A 72 -2.30 7.56 8.44
CA LYS A 72 -3.27 8.66 8.35
C LYS A 72 -3.00 9.45 7.08
N LEU A 73 -4.04 9.93 6.40
CA LEU A 73 -3.86 10.77 5.20
C LEU A 73 -3.09 12.05 5.52
N SER A 74 -3.20 12.54 6.76
CA SER A 74 -2.43 13.68 7.26
C SER A 74 -0.91 13.49 7.28
N GLU A 75 -0.42 12.24 7.25
CA GLU A 75 1.01 11.89 7.30
C GLU A 75 1.65 11.77 5.90
N VAL A 76 0.84 11.85 4.83
CA VAL A 76 1.26 11.63 3.44
C VAL A 76 0.76 12.74 2.52
N LYS A 77 0.68 13.97 3.04
CA LYS A 77 0.10 15.13 2.34
C LYS A 77 0.84 15.45 1.05
N GLU A 78 2.16 15.34 1.05
CA GLU A 78 3.03 15.62 -0.10
C GLU A 78 2.76 14.63 -1.24
N ASP A 79 2.58 13.35 -0.90
CA ASP A 79 2.23 12.31 -1.87
C ASP A 79 0.81 12.51 -2.41
N ILE A 80 -0.14 12.88 -1.55
CA ILE A 80 -1.52 13.24 -1.95
C ILE A 80 -1.50 14.42 -2.92
N GLN A 81 -0.80 15.50 -2.59
CA GLN A 81 -0.69 16.69 -3.45
C GLN A 81 -0.07 16.35 -4.80
N TYR A 82 0.98 15.51 -4.82
CA TYR A 82 1.56 15.03 -6.06
C TYR A 82 0.53 14.27 -6.91
N ILE A 83 -0.18 13.31 -6.33
CA ILE A 83 -1.17 12.50 -7.05
C ILE A 83 -2.31 13.38 -7.60
N LEU A 84 -2.80 14.33 -6.80
CA LEU A 84 -3.85 15.28 -7.22
C LEU A 84 -3.40 16.13 -8.41
N LYS A 85 -2.15 16.60 -8.39
CA LYS A 85 -1.58 17.38 -9.49
C LYS A 85 -1.48 16.57 -10.78
N ILE A 86 -1.06 15.31 -10.70
CA ILE A 86 -0.83 14.47 -11.87
C ILE A 86 -2.14 13.91 -12.46
N TYR A 87 -3.07 13.46 -11.62
CA TYR A 87 -4.23 12.68 -12.08
C TYR A 87 -5.56 13.41 -11.99
N PHE A 88 -5.67 14.44 -11.15
CA PHE A 88 -6.96 15.06 -10.81
C PHE A 88 -6.97 16.58 -10.96
N LYS A 89 -6.00 17.17 -11.68
CA LYS A 89 -5.94 18.63 -11.93
C LYS A 89 -6.09 19.49 -10.67
N ASN A 90 -5.57 19.02 -9.53
CA ASN A 90 -5.74 19.66 -8.21
C ASN A 90 -7.21 19.81 -7.74
N GLU A 91 -8.10 18.88 -8.13
CA GLU A 91 -9.44 18.79 -7.56
C GLU A 91 -9.38 18.70 -6.02
N SER A 92 -10.42 19.22 -5.37
CA SER A 92 -10.52 19.20 -3.92
C SER A 92 -10.57 17.75 -3.42
N PHE A 93 -9.56 17.36 -2.67
CA PHE A 93 -9.45 16.05 -2.03
C PHE A 93 -10.43 15.86 -0.87
N GLY A 94 -11.12 16.94 -0.46
CA GLY A 94 -11.93 16.97 0.75
C GLY A 94 -11.05 16.97 2.00
N ASP A 95 -11.49 16.24 3.03
CA ASP A 95 -10.78 16.11 4.29
C ASP A 95 -9.69 15.00 4.28
N PHE A 96 -8.76 15.12 5.21
CA PHE A 96 -7.74 14.09 5.46
C PHE A 96 -8.21 13.05 6.48
N GLU A 97 -9.53 12.83 6.62
CA GLU A 97 -10.08 11.84 7.55
C GLU A 97 -9.75 10.41 7.13
N SER A 98 -9.86 9.48 8.08
CA SER A 98 -9.54 8.07 7.86
C SER A 98 -10.41 7.42 6.76
N ILE A 99 -9.79 6.55 5.96
CA ILE A 99 -10.50 5.70 5.00
C ILE A 99 -11.15 4.53 5.74
N ASP A 100 -12.39 4.18 5.39
CA ASP A 100 -13.10 3.08 6.04
C ASP A 100 -12.44 1.71 5.79
N LYS A 101 -12.61 0.79 6.74
CA LYS A 101 -11.97 -0.54 6.70
C LYS A 101 -12.36 -1.35 5.46
N LYS A 102 -13.60 -1.19 4.95
CA LYS A 102 -14.11 -1.93 3.80
C LYS A 102 -13.39 -1.47 2.53
N THR A 103 -13.25 -0.15 2.32
CA THR A 103 -12.47 0.42 1.21
C THR A 103 -11.02 -0.06 1.24
N ARG A 104 -10.36 -0.03 2.40
CA ARG A 104 -8.99 -0.57 2.55
C ARG A 104 -8.89 -2.03 2.11
N SER A 105 -9.83 -2.87 2.54
CA SER A 105 -9.86 -4.30 2.17
C SER A 105 -10.09 -4.50 0.67
N THR A 106 -11.01 -3.74 0.08
CA THR A 106 -11.30 -3.77 -1.36
C THR A 106 -10.07 -3.38 -2.17
N HIS A 107 -9.39 -2.28 -1.82
CA HIS A 107 -8.19 -1.83 -2.54
C HIS A 107 -7.07 -2.87 -2.47
N LYS A 108 -6.82 -3.45 -1.28
CA LYS A 108 -5.82 -4.52 -1.14
C LYS A 108 -6.10 -5.69 -2.09
N LYS A 109 -7.35 -6.15 -2.20
CA LYS A 109 -7.74 -7.22 -3.13
C LYS A 109 -7.52 -6.82 -4.59
N LEU A 110 -7.88 -5.59 -4.95
CA LEU A 110 -7.68 -5.06 -6.30
C LEU A 110 -6.19 -5.01 -6.67
N ILE A 111 -5.35 -4.47 -5.78
CA ILE A 111 -3.89 -4.36 -5.97
C ILE A 111 -3.26 -5.75 -6.13
N LEU A 112 -3.58 -6.70 -5.25
CA LEU A 112 -3.06 -8.07 -5.37
C LEU A 112 -3.46 -8.73 -6.69
N LYS A 113 -4.71 -8.53 -7.12
CA LYS A 113 -5.23 -9.08 -8.38
C LYS A 113 -4.48 -8.50 -9.58
N ILE A 114 -4.29 -7.19 -9.66
CA ILE A 114 -3.63 -6.55 -10.82
C ILE A 114 -2.12 -6.73 -10.83
N SER A 115 -1.49 -6.89 -9.67
CA SER A 115 -0.06 -7.16 -9.57
C SER A 115 0.29 -8.65 -9.76
N ASN A 116 -0.70 -9.52 -10.03
CA ASN A 116 -0.54 -10.98 -10.07
C ASN A 116 0.09 -11.58 -8.79
N TYR A 117 -0.02 -10.90 -7.66
CA TYR A 117 0.45 -11.39 -6.37
C TYR A 117 -0.61 -12.31 -5.75
N ARG A 118 -0.21 -13.54 -5.43
CA ARG A 118 -1.02 -14.45 -4.61
C ARG A 118 -0.61 -14.28 -3.15
N ILE A 119 -1.58 -14.19 -2.27
CA ILE A 119 -1.31 -14.36 -0.84
C ILE A 119 -0.86 -15.81 -0.68
N CYS A 120 0.35 -16.02 -0.17
CA CYS A 120 0.73 -17.32 0.38
C CYS A 120 -0.10 -17.53 1.64
N ASP A 121 -1.33 -18.01 1.46
CA ASP A 121 -2.02 -18.67 2.56
C ASP A 121 -1.15 -19.88 2.90
N LEU A 122 -0.63 -19.90 4.14
CA LEU A 122 0.03 -21.07 4.68
C LEU A 122 -0.94 -22.22 4.45
N VAL A 123 -0.62 -23.07 3.47
CA VAL A 123 -1.30 -24.33 3.25
C VAL A 123 -1.37 -24.96 4.63
N LYS A 124 -2.57 -25.06 5.19
CA LYS A 124 -2.80 -25.92 6.35
C LYS A 124 -2.39 -27.31 5.87
N LYS A 125 -1.13 -27.69 6.12
CA LYS A 125 -0.71 -29.08 6.06
C LYS A 125 -1.55 -29.77 7.11
N ASN A 126 -2.66 -30.36 6.67
CA ASN A 126 -3.37 -31.39 7.41
C ASN A 126 -2.39 -32.57 7.51
N TRP A 127 -1.52 -32.54 8.52
CA TRP A 127 -0.89 -33.74 9.02
C TRP A 127 -1.96 -34.50 9.83
N ASN A 128 -2.92 -35.10 9.15
CA ASN A 128 -3.70 -36.16 9.74
C ASN A 128 -2.89 -37.44 9.56
N THR A 129 -2.02 -37.72 10.53
CA THR A 129 -1.59 -39.08 10.85
C THR A 129 -2.69 -39.72 11.68
N ASN A 130 -3.38 -40.69 11.09
CA ASN A 130 -3.74 -41.95 11.75
C ASN A 130 -4.10 -42.99 10.70
#